data_AF-A0A4V5PNW4-F1
#
_entry.id   AF-A0A4V5PNW4-F1
#
_cell.length_a   1.000
_cell.length_b   1.000
_cell.length_c   1.000
_cell.angle_alpha   90.00
_cell.angle_beta   90.00
_cell.angle_gamma   90.00
#
_symmetry.space_group_name_H-M   'P 1'
#
loop_
_entity.id
_entity.type
_entity.pdbx_description
1 polymer ?
#
loop_
_entity_poly.entity_id
_entity_poly.type
_entity_poly.pdbx_seq_one_letter_code
_entity_poly.pdbx_strand_id
1 'polypeptide(L)'
;MRKPTLLALHGLLLLLLLILAAVLATFRGALFPFDLRATLLMTASGLARVIVAWMSVWPVMLVMALALPRFWQRLALWPVGLAACLLLHLTIGPERGFAPLAILGVPTALALYLVPVGLVLMLGSALRVGLRRST
;
A
#
# COMPACT_ATOMS: atom_id res chain seq x y z
N MET A 1 5.33 22.12 -11.86
CA MET A 1 5.04 21.02 -12.80
C MET A 1 3.58 21.12 -13.24
N ARG A 2 3.27 20.85 -14.51
CA ARG A 2 1.89 20.88 -15.02
C ARG A 2 1.08 19.72 -14.40
N LYS A 3 -0.23 19.94 -14.17
CA LYS A 3 -1.17 18.92 -13.66
C LYS A 3 -1.09 17.55 -14.36
N PRO A 4 -1.06 17.45 -15.71
CA PRO A 4 -0.93 16.15 -16.39
C PRO A 4 0.35 15.42 -16.04
N THR A 5 1.49 16.12 -15.96
CA THR A 5 2.77 15.52 -15.58
C THR A 5 2.73 14.97 -14.16
N LEU A 6 2.11 15.69 -13.22
CA LEU A 6 1.96 15.23 -11.84
C LEU A 6 1.08 13.98 -11.77
N LEU A 7 -0.04 13.93 -12.48
CA LEU A 7 -0.91 12.75 -12.53
C LEU A 7 -0.19 11.55 -13.15
N ALA A 8 0.60 11.76 -14.22
CA ALA A 8 1.41 10.71 -14.83
C ALA A 8 2.44 10.13 -13.84
N LEU A 9 3.10 10.98 -13.03
CA LEU A 9 4.01 10.51 -11.99
C LEU A 9 3.32 9.69 -10.91
N HIS A 10 2.11 10.08 -10.46
CA HIS A 10 1.35 9.28 -9.52
C HIS A 10 0.95 7.93 -10.14
N GLY A 11 0.52 7.92 -11.40
CA GLY A 11 0.22 6.70 -12.14
C GLY A 11 1.42 5.77 -12.25
N LEU A 12 2.60 6.30 -12.57
CA LEU A 12 3.85 5.54 -12.62
C LEU A 12 4.20 4.95 -11.24
N LEU A 13 4.07 5.74 -10.17
CA LEU A 13 4.35 5.27 -8.81
C LEU A 13 3.36 4.19 -8.35
N LEU A 14 2.08 4.32 -8.70
CA LEU A 14 1.08 3.28 -8.44
C LEU A 14 1.44 1.98 -9.17
N LEU A 15 1.85 2.07 -10.44
CA LEU A 15 2.30 0.91 -11.21
C LEU A 15 3.53 0.25 -10.56
N LEU A 16 4.52 1.03 -10.14
CA LEU A 16 5.72 0.53 -9.46
C LEU A 16 5.37 -0.17 -8.13
N LEU A 17 4.42 0.36 -7.37
CA LEU A 17 3.92 -0.29 -6.15
C LEU A 17 3.23 -1.62 -6.43
N LEU A 18 2.47 -1.73 -7.53
CA LEU A 18 1.84 -2.99 -7.95
C LEU A 18 2.88 -4.02 -8.42
N ILE A 19 3.91 -3.59 -9.16
CA ILE A 19 5.04 -4.46 -9.53
C ILE A 19 5.76 -4.95 -8.28
N LEU A 20 6.02 -4.05 -7.32
CA LEU A 20 6.62 -4.42 -6.04
C LEU A 20 5.74 -5.42 -5.26
N ALA A 21 4.42 -5.25 -5.29
CA ALA A 21 3.47 -6.20 -4.70
C ALA A 21 3.61 -7.59 -5.32
N ALA A 22 3.68 -7.65 -6.65
CA ALA A 22 3.83 -8.89 -7.39
C ALA A 22 5.15 -9.58 -7.05
N VAL A 23 6.25 -8.84 -7.05
CA VAL A 23 7.57 -9.35 -6.65
C VAL A 23 7.51 -9.89 -5.22
N LEU A 24 7.00 -9.12 -4.25
CA LEU A 24 6.93 -9.57 -2.85
C LEU A 24 6.05 -10.83 -2.67
N ALA A 25 4.95 -10.93 -3.42
CA ALA A 25 4.02 -12.05 -3.33
C ALA A 25 4.60 -13.35 -3.91
N THR A 26 5.45 -13.26 -4.93
CA THR A 26 5.88 -14.45 -5.70
C THR A 26 7.38 -14.69 -5.76
N PHE A 27 8.22 -13.82 -5.18
CA PHE A 27 9.67 -13.97 -5.22
C PHE A 27 10.13 -15.32 -4.65
N ARG A 28 9.54 -15.78 -3.55
CA ARG A 28 9.86 -17.09 -2.95
C ARG A 28 9.36 -18.28 -3.78
N GLY A 29 8.34 -18.10 -4.61
CA GLY A 29 7.81 -19.11 -5.51
C GLY A 29 8.40 -19.07 -6.92
N ALA A 30 9.29 -18.10 -7.20
CA ALA A 30 9.83 -17.81 -8.54
C ALA A 30 8.75 -17.66 -9.64
N LEU A 31 7.53 -17.23 -9.30
CA LEU A 31 6.44 -17.13 -10.29
C LEU A 31 6.51 -15.84 -11.10
N PHE A 32 7.10 -14.77 -10.57
CA PHE A 32 7.37 -13.57 -11.36
C PHE A 32 8.81 -13.64 -11.93
N PRO A 33 9.03 -13.36 -13.22
CA PRO A 33 8.04 -12.97 -14.26
C PRO A 33 7.49 -14.15 -15.10
N PHE A 34 7.69 -15.40 -14.69
CA PHE A 34 7.50 -16.59 -15.54
C PHE A 34 6.04 -17.09 -15.66
N ASP A 35 5.22 -16.98 -14.62
CA ASP A 35 3.77 -17.25 -14.63
C ASP A 35 2.99 -16.01 -14.19
N LEU A 36 2.58 -15.22 -15.18
CA LEU A 36 1.85 -13.98 -14.97
C LEU A 36 0.46 -14.23 -14.34
N ARG A 37 -0.24 -15.30 -14.71
CA ARG A 37 -1.60 -15.58 -14.22
C ARG A 37 -1.56 -15.91 -12.74
N ALA A 38 -0.68 -16.84 -12.33
CA ALA A 38 -0.52 -17.18 -10.92
C ALA A 38 -0.06 -15.95 -10.11
N THR A 39 0.87 -15.16 -10.66
CA THR A 39 1.35 -13.94 -10.01
C THR A 39 0.23 -12.94 -9.75
N LEU A 40 -0.60 -12.65 -10.75
CA LEU A 40 -1.72 -11.73 -10.59
C LEU A 40 -2.73 -12.23 -9.56
N LEU A 41 -3.09 -13.52 -9.60
CA LEU A 41 -4.04 -14.10 -8.65
C LEU A 41 -3.52 -14.09 -7.21
N MET A 42 -2.24 -14.44 -7.00
CA MET A 42 -1.62 -14.41 -5.66
C MET A 42 -1.49 -12.99 -5.14
N THR A 43 -1.09 -12.05 -5.99
CA THR A 43 -0.96 -10.64 -5.62
C THR A 43 -2.31 -10.03 -5.28
N ALA A 44 -3.32 -10.26 -6.13
CA ALA A 44 -4.67 -9.75 -5.94
C ALA A 44 -5.33 -10.34 -4.68
N SER A 45 -5.22 -11.66 -4.46
CA SER A 45 -5.75 -12.29 -3.25
C SER A 45 -5.04 -11.83 -1.98
N GLY A 46 -3.71 -11.69 -2.00
CA GLY A 46 -2.92 -11.16 -0.90
C GLY A 46 -3.32 -9.72 -0.56
N LEU A 47 -3.38 -8.84 -1.56
CA LEU A 47 -3.83 -7.45 -1.39
C LEU A 47 -5.27 -7.38 -0.89
N ALA A 48 -6.20 -8.13 -1.50
CA ALA A 48 -7.59 -8.14 -1.09
C ALA A 48 -7.74 -8.55 0.38
N ARG A 49 -7.02 -9.58 0.82
CA ARG A 49 -7.03 -10.02 2.22
C ARG A 49 -6.53 -8.93 3.17
N VAL A 50 -5.42 -8.27 2.83
CA VAL A 50 -4.90 -7.16 3.65
C VAL A 50 -5.86 -5.97 3.66
N ILE A 51 -6.45 -5.63 2.52
CA ILE A 51 -7.40 -4.52 2.40
C ILE A 51 -8.64 -4.79 3.26
N VAL A 52 -9.27 -5.94 3.10
CA VAL A 52 -10.46 -6.33 3.87
C VAL A 52 -10.14 -6.39 5.36
N ALA A 53 -9.01 -6.99 5.73
CA ALA A 53 -8.64 -7.15 7.12
C ALA A 53 -8.34 -5.83 7.82
N TRP A 54 -8.10 -4.71 7.13
CA TRP A 54 -7.85 -3.41 7.77
C TRP A 54 -8.75 -2.31 7.21
N MET A 55 -9.97 -2.67 6.77
CA MET A 55 -10.89 -1.77 6.09
C MET A 55 -11.22 -0.49 6.88
N SER A 56 -11.14 -0.50 8.21
CA SER A 56 -11.34 0.68 9.05
C SER A 56 -10.18 1.69 8.97
N VAL A 57 -8.97 1.26 8.62
CA VAL A 57 -7.74 2.07 8.65
C VAL A 57 -7.56 2.82 7.33
N TRP A 58 -7.85 2.17 6.20
CA TRP A 58 -7.59 2.73 4.87
C TRP A 58 -8.32 4.05 4.61
N PRO A 59 -9.61 4.22 4.95
CA PRO A 59 -10.30 5.50 4.76
C PRO A 59 -9.66 6.64 5.56
N VAL A 60 -9.22 6.37 6.79
CA VAL A 60 -8.53 7.38 7.62
C VAL A 60 -7.24 7.83 6.95
N MET A 61 -6.41 6.89 6.50
CA MET A 61 -5.16 7.19 5.81
C MET A 61 -5.39 7.93 4.49
N LEU A 62 -6.41 7.53 3.72
CA LEU A 62 -6.81 8.18 2.48
C LEU A 62 -7.19 9.64 2.74
N VAL A 63 -8.04 9.89 3.74
CA VAL A 63 -8.48 11.24 4.12
C VAL A 63 -7.31 12.07 4.62
N MET A 64 -6.41 11.52 5.44
CA MET A 64 -5.22 12.23 5.90
C MET A 64 -4.31 12.61 4.72
N ALA A 65 -4.06 11.68 3.79
CA ALA A 65 -3.29 11.97 2.58
C ALA A 65 -3.96 13.04 1.71
N LEU A 66 -5.29 13.01 1.60
CA LEU A 66 -6.06 14.01 0.87
C LEU A 66 -5.99 15.38 1.54
N ALA A 67 -6.01 15.45 2.88
CA ALA A 67 -6.05 16.68 3.67
C ALA A 67 -4.71 17.44 3.74
N LEU A 68 -3.58 16.74 3.65
CA LEU A 68 -2.24 17.35 3.80
C LEU A 68 -1.75 18.09 2.53
N PRO A 69 -1.44 19.40 2.61
CA PRO A 69 -1.09 20.23 1.45
C PRO A 69 0.28 19.91 0.85
N ARG A 70 1.27 19.61 1.70
CA ARG A 70 2.66 19.45 1.26
C ARG A 70 2.97 17.99 0.98
N PHE A 71 3.76 17.74 -0.08
CA PHE A 71 4.19 16.40 -0.46
C PHE A 71 4.94 15.68 0.67
N TRP A 72 5.89 16.37 1.31
CA TRP A 72 6.67 15.80 2.43
C TRP A 72 5.81 15.34 3.61
N GLN A 73 4.71 16.05 3.90
CA GLN A 73 3.77 15.64 4.95
C GLN A 73 3.05 14.35 4.57
N ARG A 74 2.65 14.20 3.31
CA ARG A 74 2.04 12.95 2.81
C ARG A 74 3.05 11.81 2.78
N LEU A 75 4.31 12.08 2.43
CA LEU A 75 5.37 11.08 2.47
C LEU A 75 5.65 10.60 3.90
N ALA A 76 5.62 11.51 4.88
CA ALA A 76 5.77 11.19 6.29
C ALA A 76 4.62 10.31 6.84
N LEU A 77 3.44 10.28 6.20
CA LEU A 77 2.38 9.34 6.57
C LEU A 77 2.73 7.89 6.26
N TRP A 78 3.70 7.62 5.38
CA TRP A 78 4.07 6.25 5.03
C TRP A 78 4.64 5.48 6.22
N PRO A 79 5.71 5.93 6.91
CA PRO A 79 6.20 5.24 8.10
C PRO A 79 5.16 5.19 9.23
N VAL A 80 4.34 6.24 9.38
CA VAL A 80 3.25 6.26 10.38
C VAL A 80 2.21 5.19 10.09
N GLY A 81 1.81 5.04 8.83
CA GLY A 81 0.89 4.00 8.38
C GLY A 81 1.43 2.59 8.60
N LEU A 82 2.72 2.38 8.31
CA LEU A 82 3.38 1.09 8.58
C LEU A 82 3.41 0.76 10.06
N ALA A 83 3.76 1.73 10.90
CA ALA A 83 3.74 1.56 12.35
C ALA A 83 2.34 1.23 12.86
N ALA A 84 1.30 1.93 12.37
CA ALA A 84 -0.08 1.66 12.74
C ALA A 84 -0.53 0.24 12.32
N CYS A 85 -0.23 -0.19 11.09
CA CYS A 85 -0.53 -1.54 10.65
C CYS A 85 0.23 -2.61 11.44
N LEU A 86 1.50 -2.38 11.78
CA LEU A 86 2.27 -3.29 12.63
C LEU A 86 1.69 -3.40 14.05
N LEU A 87 1.29 -2.28 14.65
CA LEU A 87 0.65 -2.28 15.96
C LEU A 87 -0.68 -3.04 15.92
N LEU A 88 -1.49 -2.82 14.88
CA LEU A 88 -2.75 -3.56 14.70
C LEU A 88 -2.51 -5.05 14.44
N HIS A 89 -1.46 -5.40 13.69
CA HIS A 89 -1.07 -6.79 13.49
C HIS A 89 -0.68 -7.44 14.82
N LEU A 90 0.12 -6.75 15.64
CA LEU A 90 0.51 -7.22 16.96
C LEU A 90 -0.70 -7.50 17.86
N THR A 91 -1.71 -6.62 17.84
CA THR A 91 -2.85 -6.72 18.75
C THR A 91 -3.93 -7.68 18.26
N ILE A 92 -4.30 -7.63 16.98
CA ILE A 92 -5.48 -8.34 16.43
C ILE A 92 -5.19 -9.02 15.09
N GLY A 93 -3.95 -9.02 14.61
CA GLY A 93 -3.57 -9.68 13.36
C GLY A 93 -3.90 -11.18 13.32
N PRO A 94 -3.53 -11.97 14.35
CA PRO A 94 -3.83 -13.40 14.40
C PRO A 94 -5.32 -13.73 14.32
N GLU A 95 -6.17 -12.93 14.99
CA GLU A 95 -7.63 -13.07 14.96
C GLU A 95 -8.22 -12.83 13.57
N ARG A 96 -7.52 -12.03 12.73
CA ARG A 96 -7.89 -11.79 11.32
C ARG A 96 -7.24 -12.80 10.36
N GLY A 97 -6.64 -13.85 10.90
CA GLY A 97 -6.03 -14.94 10.15
C GLY A 97 -4.64 -14.63 9.58
N PHE A 98 -3.93 -13.63 10.11
CA PHE A 98 -2.52 -13.44 9.81
C PHE A 98 -1.63 -14.32 10.71
N ALA A 99 -0.45 -14.70 10.22
CA ALA A 99 0.53 -15.38 11.05
C ALA A 99 1.06 -14.42 12.14
N PRO A 100 1.16 -14.84 13.42
CA PRO A 100 1.73 -14.03 14.48
C PRO A 100 3.13 -13.50 14.16
N LEU A 101 3.48 -12.31 14.67
CA LEU A 101 4.81 -11.72 14.41
C LEU A 101 5.98 -12.57 14.89
N ALA A 102 5.79 -13.42 15.90
CA ALA A 102 6.81 -14.37 16.35
C ALA A 102 7.18 -15.40 15.27
N ILE A 103 6.24 -15.72 14.37
CA ILE A 103 6.45 -16.66 13.26
C ILE A 103 6.85 -15.90 12.00
N LEU A 104 6.13 -14.80 11.71
CA LEU A 104 6.31 -14.03 10.48
C LEU A 104 7.63 -13.24 10.47
N GLY A 105 8.06 -12.75 11.64
CA GLY A 105 9.15 -11.79 11.78
C GLY A 105 8.75 -10.36 11.36
N VAL A 106 9.35 -9.37 12.03
CA VAL A 106 9.10 -7.94 11.76
C VAL A 106 9.40 -7.54 10.30
N PRO A 107 10.50 -8.00 9.66
CA PRO A 107 10.79 -7.61 8.28
C PRO A 107 9.73 -8.07 7.28
N THR A 108 9.21 -9.28 7.44
CA THR A 108 8.16 -9.81 6.55
C THR A 108 6.81 -9.14 6.82
N ALA A 109 6.51 -8.80 8.07
CA ALA A 109 5.33 -8.01 8.39
C ALA A 109 5.41 -6.59 7.78
N LEU A 110 6.58 -5.94 7.82
CA LEU A 110 6.81 -4.67 7.13
C LEU A 110 6.57 -4.80 5.62
N ALA A 111 7.12 -5.84 4.99
CA ALA A 111 6.91 -6.09 3.56
C ALA A 111 5.43 -6.30 3.21
N LEU A 112 4.67 -6.98 4.07
CA LEU A 112 3.22 -7.20 3.90
C LEU A 112 2.44 -5.88 3.85
N TYR A 113 2.83 -4.89 4.64
CA TYR A 113 2.12 -3.61 4.76
C TYR A 113 2.68 -2.49 3.88
N LEU A 114 3.92 -2.62 3.41
CA LEU A 114 4.63 -1.60 2.63
C LEU A 114 3.81 -1.09 1.45
N VAL A 115 3.34 -2.03 0.63
CA VAL A 115 2.58 -1.77 -0.59
C VAL A 115 1.18 -1.21 -0.31
N PRO A 116 0.30 -1.86 0.47
CA PRO A 116 -1.07 -1.37 0.65
C PRO A 116 -1.11 0.02 1.29
N VAL A 117 -0.20 0.31 2.25
CA VAL A 117 -0.05 1.67 2.79
C VAL A 117 0.36 2.65 1.69
N GLY A 118 1.39 2.31 0.90
CA GLY A 118 1.87 3.14 -0.19
C GLY A 118 0.76 3.42 -1.22
N LEU A 119 -0.03 2.41 -1.58
CA LEU A 119 -1.14 2.53 -2.53
C LEU A 119 -2.20 3.51 -2.04
N VAL A 120 -2.64 3.39 -0.78
CA VAL A 120 -3.66 4.28 -0.19
C VAL A 120 -3.18 5.73 -0.13
N LEU A 121 -1.93 5.95 0.31
CA LEU A 121 -1.36 7.31 0.39
C LEU A 121 -1.16 7.93 -0.99
N MET A 122 -0.70 7.13 -1.96
CA MET A 122 -0.51 7.58 -3.35
C MET A 122 -1.85 7.90 -4.00
N LEU A 123 -2.87 7.08 -3.77
CA LEU A 123 -4.24 7.35 -4.23
C LEU A 123 -4.78 8.66 -3.66
N GLY A 124 -4.66 8.89 -2.35
CA GLY A 124 -5.08 10.14 -1.72
C GLY A 124 -4.33 11.37 -2.27
N SER A 125 -3.01 11.22 -2.51
CA SER A 125 -2.21 12.27 -3.15
C SER A 125 -2.65 12.55 -4.60
N ALA A 126 -2.94 11.51 -5.39
CA ALA A 126 -3.41 11.63 -6.76
C ALA A 126 -4.79 12.31 -6.82
N LEU A 127 -5.72 11.90 -5.96
CA LEU A 127 -7.04 12.52 -5.82
C LEU A 127 -6.93 14.01 -5.48
N ARG A 128 -6.02 14.38 -4.57
CA ARG A 128 -5.77 15.79 -4.24
C ARG A 128 -5.34 16.59 -5.47
N VAL A 129 -4.42 16.05 -6.27
CA VAL A 129 -3.96 16.70 -7.51
C VAL A 129 -5.12 16.83 -8.51
N GLY A 130 -5.95 15.79 -8.63
CA GLY A 130 -7.13 15.79 -9.48
C GLY A 130 -8.16 16.86 -9.10
N LEU A 131 -8.45 16.99 -7.80
CA LEU A 131 -9.45 17.90 -7.25
C LEU A 131 -9.00 19.37 -7.16
N ARG A 132 -7.69 19.65 -7.21
CA ARG A 132 -7.20 21.03 -7.29
C ARG A 132 -7.69 21.67 -8.60
N ARG A 133 -8.38 22.80 -8.48
CA ARG A 133 -8.76 23.65 -9.61
C ARG A 133 -7.48 24.12 -10.31
N SER A 134 -7.46 23.99 -11.63
CA SER A 134 -6.41 24.54 -12.47
C SER A 134 -6.61 26.06 -12.49
N THR A 135 -5.92 26.79 -11.63
CA THR A 135 -5.72 28.24 -11.80
C THR A 135 -4.62 28.49 -12.80
#